data_AF-A0A5S5MDQ8-F1
#
_entry.id   AF-A0A5S5MDQ8-F1
#
_cell.length_a   1.000
_cell.length_b   1.000
_cell.length_c   1.000
_cell.angle_alpha   90.00
_cell.angle_beta   90.00
_cell.angle_gamma   90.00
#
_symmetry.space_group_name_H-M   'P 1'
#
loop_
_entity.id
_entity.type
_entity.pdbx_description
1 polymer ?
#
loop_
_entity_poly.entity_id
_entity_poly.type
_entity_poly.pdbx_seq_one_letter_code
_entity_poly.pdbx_strand_id
1 'polypeptide(L)'
;MLKTENWRHQATAFLARCRAQMWGRHKERPLEWLFRAGFSVSFAQDHFLGWNFRSMYRNAALWLGPEREDEKYFLPEGLLLPWIQNEILLRLSILDPEGHIHILEGSSTEAITAGEGLRLIITINDGDAFRLMQENEKGTAIMAAPFLFSTRLPDLDAFGRIRLIAPPVPETMQLLENLRKEGRMAEVFHIPEKGLVAGLLCSDLSPADITAMARF
;
A
#
# COMPACT_ATOMS: atom_id res chain seq x y z
N MET A 1 -12.81 -11.95 -22.94
CA MET A 1 -11.81 -11.29 -22.09
C MET A 1 -12.17 -11.62 -20.65
N LEU A 2 -11.26 -12.24 -19.90
CA LEU A 2 -11.54 -12.61 -18.51
C LEU A 2 -11.77 -11.33 -17.69
N LYS A 3 -12.64 -11.39 -16.67
CA LYS A 3 -12.98 -10.25 -15.80
C LYS A 3 -11.75 -9.45 -15.33
N THR A 4 -10.67 -10.15 -14.98
CA THR A 4 -9.39 -9.58 -14.56
C THR A 4 -8.66 -8.82 -15.66
N GLU A 5 -8.79 -9.22 -16.93
CA GLU A 5 -8.15 -8.54 -18.06
C GLU A 5 -8.86 -7.23 -18.41
N ASN A 6 -10.20 -7.21 -18.39
CA ASN A 6 -11.00 -5.99 -18.59
C ASN A 6 -10.65 -4.95 -17.54
N TRP A 7 -10.68 -5.35 -16.27
CA TRP A 7 -10.32 -4.49 -15.16
C TRP A 7 -8.91 -3.93 -15.33
N ARG A 8 -7.92 -4.79 -15.62
CA ARG A 8 -6.52 -4.39 -15.77
C ARG A 8 -6.35 -3.36 -16.88
N HIS A 9 -7.03 -3.55 -18.02
CA HIS A 9 -7.01 -2.60 -19.12
C HIS A 9 -7.55 -1.22 -18.69
N GLN A 10 -8.73 -1.18 -18.06
CA GLN A 10 -9.34 0.07 -17.60
C GLN A 10 -8.51 0.76 -16.50
N ALA A 11 -8.03 -0.01 -15.51
CA ALA A 11 -7.23 0.49 -14.41
C ALA A 11 -5.88 1.06 -14.89
N THR A 12 -5.24 0.41 -15.88
CA THR A 12 -3.99 0.91 -16.48
C THR A 12 -4.23 2.22 -17.25
N ALA A 13 -5.30 2.29 -18.05
CA ALA A 13 -5.66 3.52 -18.76
C ALA A 13 -6.03 4.66 -17.80
N PHE A 14 -6.71 4.34 -16.69
CA PHE A 14 -7.03 5.26 -15.62
C PHE A 14 -5.75 5.81 -14.96
N LEU A 15 -4.84 4.92 -14.54
CA LEU A 15 -3.56 5.28 -13.94
C LEU A 15 -2.73 6.18 -14.85
N ALA A 16 -2.58 5.82 -16.13
CA ALA A 16 -1.83 6.60 -17.10
C ALA A 16 -2.38 8.03 -17.24
N ARG A 17 -3.71 8.19 -17.28
CA ARG A 17 -4.36 9.51 -17.32
C ARG A 17 -4.12 10.31 -16.04
N CYS A 18 -4.33 9.70 -14.87
CA CYS A 18 -4.12 10.35 -13.58
C CYS A 18 -2.65 10.78 -13.39
N ARG A 19 -1.70 9.97 -13.86
CA ARG A 19 -0.28 10.32 -13.88
C ARG A 19 -0.02 11.51 -14.80
N ALA A 20 -0.52 11.48 -16.04
CA ALA A 20 -0.34 12.59 -16.98
C ALA A 20 -0.91 13.92 -16.44
N GLN A 21 -2.06 13.87 -15.75
CA GLN A 21 -2.66 15.05 -15.14
C GLN A 21 -1.86 15.55 -13.93
N MET A 22 -1.41 14.65 -13.06
CA MET A 22 -0.62 14.96 -11.87
C MET A 22 0.68 15.70 -12.21
N TRP A 23 1.32 15.34 -13.32
CA TRP A 23 2.59 15.94 -13.76
C TRP A 23 2.41 17.02 -14.83
N GLY A 24 1.16 17.42 -15.11
CA GLY A 24 0.79 18.39 -16.14
C GLY A 24 0.73 19.85 -15.66
N ARG A 25 -0.13 20.65 -16.31
CA ARG A 25 -0.26 22.10 -16.09
C ARG A 25 -0.95 22.51 -14.77
N HIS A 26 -1.53 21.57 -14.03
CA HIS A 26 -2.28 21.82 -12.78
C HIS A 26 -1.76 20.93 -11.64
N LYS A 27 -0.44 20.86 -11.51
CA LYS A 27 0.27 19.95 -10.61
C LYS A 27 0.39 20.47 -9.17
N GLU A 28 0.06 21.74 -8.91
CA GLU A 28 0.31 22.41 -7.64
C GLU A 28 -0.38 21.68 -6.48
N ARG A 29 -1.68 21.40 -6.60
CA ARG A 29 -2.45 20.74 -5.54
C ARG A 29 -1.98 19.30 -5.27
N PRO A 30 -1.78 18.43 -6.27
CA PRO A 30 -1.22 17.09 -6.03
C PRO A 30 0.18 17.13 -5.41
N LEU A 31 1.05 18.05 -5.83
CA LEU A 31 2.41 18.15 -5.30
C LEU A 31 2.43 18.66 -3.85
N GLU A 32 1.60 19.66 -3.54
CA GLU A 32 1.41 20.15 -2.17
C GLU A 32 0.91 19.02 -1.27
N TRP A 33 -0.06 18.23 -1.75
CA TRP A 33 -0.57 17.10 -0.99
C TRP A 33 0.49 16.03 -0.79
N LEU A 34 1.23 15.63 -1.84
CA LEU A 34 2.33 14.65 -1.71
C LEU A 34 3.32 15.05 -0.62
N PHE A 35 3.74 16.32 -0.63
CA PHE A 35 4.65 16.86 0.35
C PHE A 35 4.10 16.72 1.78
N ARG A 36 2.82 17.09 1.98
CA ARG A 36 2.15 16.95 3.29
C ARG A 36 1.97 15.50 3.71
N ALA A 37 1.77 14.60 2.76
CA ALA A 37 1.59 13.17 2.99
C ALA A 37 2.91 12.40 3.21
N GLY A 38 4.06 13.07 3.10
CA GLY A 38 5.39 12.50 3.30
C GLY A 38 5.97 11.78 2.09
N PHE A 39 5.41 11.98 0.89
CA PHE A 39 5.93 11.39 -0.34
C PHE A 39 6.91 12.34 -1.04
N SER A 40 8.10 11.84 -1.31
CA SER A 40 9.10 12.48 -2.18
C SER A 40 8.66 12.42 -3.65
N VAL A 41 9.02 13.45 -4.41
CA VAL A 41 8.69 13.55 -5.83
C VAL A 41 9.34 12.43 -6.64
N SER A 42 10.60 12.09 -6.36
CA SER A 42 11.33 11.02 -7.05
C SER A 42 10.64 9.67 -6.84
N PHE A 43 10.31 9.34 -5.58
CA PHE A 43 9.59 8.10 -5.28
C PHE A 43 8.26 8.03 -6.02
N ALA A 44 7.50 9.15 -6.03
CA ALA A 44 6.23 9.21 -6.74
C ALA A 44 6.38 9.00 -8.26
N GLN A 45 7.47 9.49 -8.86
CA GLN A 45 7.78 9.27 -10.26
C GLN A 45 8.18 7.82 -10.55
N ASP A 46 9.09 7.26 -9.75
CA ASP A 46 9.65 5.91 -9.90
C ASP A 46 8.60 4.82 -9.70
N HIS A 47 7.63 5.05 -8.81
CA HIS A 47 6.55 4.11 -8.48
C HIS A 47 5.24 4.41 -9.22
N PHE A 48 5.32 5.14 -10.34
CA PHE A 48 4.18 5.37 -11.22
C PHE A 48 2.96 6.04 -10.57
N LEU A 49 3.13 6.76 -9.46
CA LEU A 49 2.02 7.41 -8.77
C LEU A 49 1.31 8.41 -9.68
N GLY A 50 0.00 8.54 -9.46
CA GLY A 50 -0.89 9.44 -10.18
C GLY A 50 -1.92 10.06 -9.25
N TRP A 51 -2.62 11.10 -9.69
CA TRP A 51 -3.66 11.76 -8.89
C TRP A 51 -4.98 11.76 -9.64
N ASN A 52 -6.04 11.27 -9.01
CA ASN A 52 -7.41 11.49 -9.47
C ASN A 52 -7.94 12.78 -8.86
N PHE A 53 -8.15 13.81 -9.68
CA PHE A 53 -8.51 15.16 -9.23
C PHE A 53 -9.93 15.31 -8.70
N ARG A 54 -10.82 14.36 -8.99
CA ARG A 54 -12.20 14.40 -8.52
C ARG A 54 -12.78 13.00 -8.47
N SER A 55 -13.63 12.76 -7.47
CA SER A 55 -14.44 11.56 -7.43
C SER A 55 -15.32 11.47 -8.68
N MET A 56 -15.50 10.26 -9.22
CA MET A 56 -16.31 10.04 -10.41
C MET A 56 -16.94 8.65 -10.42
N TYR A 57 -18.08 8.53 -11.08
CA TYR A 57 -18.71 7.24 -11.39
C TYR A 57 -18.44 6.85 -12.84
N ARG A 58 -18.17 5.56 -13.06
CA ARG A 58 -18.03 4.92 -14.37
C ARG A 58 -19.07 3.83 -14.54
N ASN A 59 -19.31 3.42 -15.78
CA ASN A 59 -20.12 2.24 -16.06
C ASN A 59 -19.36 1.01 -15.51
N ALA A 60 -19.97 0.27 -14.59
CA ALA A 60 -19.32 -0.87 -13.95
C ALA A 60 -19.10 -2.02 -14.92
N ALA A 61 -19.97 -2.22 -15.91
CA ALA A 61 -19.77 -3.27 -16.91
C ALA A 61 -18.50 -3.10 -17.75
N LEU A 62 -18.09 -1.87 -18.03
CA LEU A 62 -16.82 -1.60 -18.72
C LEU A 62 -15.59 -1.96 -17.89
N TRP A 63 -15.70 -1.90 -16.55
CA TRP A 63 -14.59 -2.12 -15.63
C TRP A 63 -14.54 -3.55 -15.07
N LEU A 64 -15.70 -4.09 -14.72
CA LEU A 64 -15.83 -5.31 -13.91
C LEU A 64 -16.48 -6.46 -14.67
N GLY A 65 -17.09 -6.20 -15.84
CA GLY A 65 -17.72 -7.23 -16.68
C GLY A 65 -19.23 -7.01 -16.89
N PRO A 66 -19.79 -7.59 -17.98
CA PRO A 66 -21.16 -7.32 -18.42
C PRO A 66 -22.24 -7.66 -17.38
N GLU A 67 -21.94 -8.48 -16.38
CA GLU A 67 -22.86 -8.80 -15.29
C GLU A 67 -23.19 -7.61 -14.37
N ARG A 68 -22.47 -6.49 -14.51
CA ARG A 68 -22.64 -5.25 -13.73
C ARG A 68 -23.23 -4.10 -14.56
N GLU A 69 -24.03 -4.40 -15.59
CA GLU A 69 -24.52 -3.42 -16.60
C GLU A 69 -25.25 -2.21 -16.00
N ASP A 70 -26.09 -2.43 -14.98
CA ASP A 70 -26.87 -1.38 -14.32
C ASP A 70 -26.14 -0.70 -13.14
N GLU A 71 -24.89 -1.10 -12.86
CA GLU A 71 -24.14 -0.61 -11.73
C GLU A 71 -23.19 0.54 -12.06
N LYS A 72 -22.93 1.37 -11.04
CA LYS A 72 -21.95 2.44 -11.11
C LYS A 72 -20.69 2.05 -10.36
N TYR A 73 -19.56 2.19 -11.03
CA TYR A 73 -18.24 1.98 -10.45
C TYR A 73 -17.67 3.30 -9.91
N PHE A 74 -17.48 3.38 -8.60
CA PHE A 74 -17.00 4.59 -7.94
C PHE A 74 -15.47 4.66 -7.95
N LEU A 75 -14.93 5.81 -8.34
CA LEU A 75 -13.50 6.14 -8.32
C LEU A 75 -13.30 7.39 -7.45
N PRO A 76 -12.79 7.27 -6.22
CA PRO A 76 -12.59 8.41 -5.33
C PRO A 76 -11.48 9.37 -5.82
N GLU A 77 -11.56 10.64 -5.43
CA GLU A 77 -10.45 11.58 -5.50
C GLU A 77 -9.27 11.06 -4.64
N GLY A 78 -8.04 11.28 -5.10
CA GLY A 78 -6.86 10.99 -4.27
C GLY A 78 -5.64 10.52 -5.04
N LEU A 79 -4.63 10.09 -4.28
CA LEU A 79 -3.39 9.54 -4.78
C LEU A 79 -3.57 8.06 -5.16
N LEU A 80 -3.25 7.72 -6.41
CA LEU A 80 -3.22 6.35 -6.90
C LEU A 80 -1.92 5.68 -6.46
N LEU A 81 -2.04 4.50 -5.86
CA LEU A 81 -0.96 3.62 -5.39
C LEU A 81 -1.00 2.31 -6.20
N PRO A 82 -0.21 2.21 -7.29
CA PRO A 82 -0.25 1.06 -8.19
C PRO A 82 0.77 -0.02 -7.79
N TRP A 83 0.31 -1.23 -7.49
CA TRP A 83 1.18 -2.40 -7.37
C TRP A 83 1.41 -3.03 -8.74
N ILE A 84 2.61 -2.81 -9.28
CA ILE A 84 3.03 -3.32 -10.59
C ILE A 84 4.15 -4.34 -10.37
N GLN A 85 3.99 -5.55 -10.89
CA GLN A 85 5.02 -6.59 -10.89
C GLN A 85 5.13 -7.20 -12.27
N ASN A 86 6.34 -7.37 -12.79
CA ASN A 86 6.59 -7.92 -14.12
C ASN A 86 5.75 -7.22 -15.20
N GLU A 87 5.69 -5.88 -15.14
CA GLU A 87 4.90 -5.01 -16.05
C GLU A 87 3.37 -5.22 -15.99
N ILE A 88 2.88 -5.97 -15.01
CA ILE A 88 1.45 -6.25 -14.80
C ILE A 88 0.95 -5.44 -13.61
N LEU A 89 -0.08 -4.62 -13.82
CA LEU A 89 -0.84 -4.00 -12.74
C LEU A 89 -1.67 -5.06 -12.02
N LEU A 90 -1.31 -5.34 -10.76
CA LEU A 90 -1.95 -6.33 -9.91
C LEU A 90 -3.04 -5.73 -9.02
N ARG A 91 -2.76 -4.56 -8.42
CA ARG A 91 -3.66 -3.87 -7.50
C ARG A 91 -3.55 -2.38 -7.72
N LEU A 92 -4.68 -1.69 -7.66
CA LEU A 92 -4.72 -0.24 -7.68
C LEU A 92 -5.53 0.25 -6.49
N SER A 93 -4.91 1.04 -5.65
CA SER A 93 -5.54 1.63 -4.48
C SER A 93 -5.51 3.15 -4.57
N ILE A 94 -6.47 3.82 -3.92
CA ILE A 94 -6.53 5.28 -3.86
C ILE A 94 -6.47 5.70 -2.40
N LEU A 95 -5.47 6.51 -2.05
CA LEU A 95 -5.39 7.21 -0.78
C LEU A 95 -6.09 8.56 -0.93
N ASP A 96 -7.27 8.70 -0.32
CA ASP A 96 -8.05 9.93 -0.39
C ASP A 96 -7.43 11.05 0.47
N PRO A 97 -7.85 12.31 0.28
CA PRO A 97 -7.34 13.44 1.06
C PRO A 97 -7.57 13.33 2.57
N GLU A 98 -8.57 12.56 2.99
CA GLU A 98 -8.92 12.29 4.39
C GLU A 98 -8.03 11.20 5.03
N GLY A 99 -7.26 10.47 4.22
CA GLY A 99 -6.33 9.45 4.67
C GLY A 99 -6.86 8.02 4.56
N HIS A 100 -8.04 7.80 3.98
CA HIS A 100 -8.58 6.46 3.77
C HIS A 100 -8.01 5.80 2.52
N ILE A 101 -7.79 4.49 2.61
CA ILE A 101 -7.35 3.66 1.49
C ILE A 101 -8.55 2.96 0.87
N HIS A 102 -8.74 3.17 -0.43
CA HIS A 102 -9.77 2.53 -1.24
C HIS A 102 -9.09 1.58 -2.24
N ILE A 103 -9.16 0.27 -1.99
CA ILE A 103 -8.72 -0.73 -2.97
C ILE A 103 -9.81 -0.84 -4.04
N LEU A 104 -9.45 -0.58 -5.29
CA LEU A 104 -10.41 -0.61 -6.39
C LEU A 104 -10.91 -2.04 -6.63
N GLU A 105 -12.23 -2.25 -6.69
CA GLU A 105 -12.82 -3.56 -7.00
C GLU A 105 -12.24 -4.10 -8.31
N GLY A 106 -11.91 -5.39 -8.35
CA GLY A 106 -11.19 -6.03 -9.46
C GLY A 106 -9.68 -6.08 -9.27
N SER A 107 -9.12 -5.32 -8.32
CA SER A 107 -7.73 -5.48 -7.87
C SER A 107 -7.48 -6.81 -7.19
N SER A 108 -6.23 -7.28 -7.23
CA SER A 108 -5.77 -8.40 -6.41
C SER A 108 -5.86 -8.08 -4.91
N THR A 109 -6.48 -8.99 -4.16
CA THR A 109 -6.56 -8.97 -2.69
C THR A 109 -5.43 -9.74 -2.01
N GLU A 110 -4.63 -10.48 -2.78
CA GLU A 110 -3.48 -11.25 -2.30
C GLU A 110 -2.40 -10.35 -1.71
N ALA A 111 -1.57 -10.87 -0.82
CA ALA A 111 -0.43 -10.14 -0.28
C ALA A 111 0.60 -9.90 -1.40
N ILE A 112 1.12 -8.67 -1.50
CA ILE A 112 2.11 -8.30 -2.52
C ILE A 112 3.35 -7.81 -1.80
N THR A 113 4.50 -8.36 -2.20
CA THR A 113 5.82 -8.00 -1.65
C THR A 113 6.62 -7.18 -2.65
N ALA A 114 7.25 -6.11 -2.17
CA ALA A 114 8.26 -5.34 -2.90
C ALA A 114 9.60 -5.39 -2.16
N GLY A 115 10.68 -5.37 -2.94
CA GLY A 115 12.04 -5.47 -2.43
C GLY A 115 12.46 -6.91 -2.10
N GLU A 116 13.71 -7.03 -1.69
CA GLU A 116 14.35 -8.30 -1.35
C GLU A 116 15.17 -8.11 -0.07
N GLY A 117 15.26 -9.17 0.75
CA GLY A 117 16.03 -9.12 1.98
C GLY A 117 15.62 -10.16 3.01
N LEU A 118 16.40 -10.21 4.10
CA LEU A 118 16.15 -11.12 5.23
C LEU A 118 15.18 -10.53 6.27
N ARG A 119 14.88 -9.23 6.15
CA ARG A 119 13.91 -8.52 7.00
C ARG A 119 12.64 -8.31 6.20
N LEU A 120 11.49 -8.65 6.78
CA LEU A 120 10.18 -8.40 6.20
C LEU A 120 9.38 -7.44 7.09
N ILE A 121 8.80 -6.41 6.49
CA ILE A 121 7.80 -5.56 7.14
C ILE A 121 6.45 -5.82 6.46
N ILE A 122 5.46 -6.25 7.23
CA ILE A 122 4.10 -6.50 6.75
C ILE A 122 3.21 -5.32 7.17
N THR A 123 2.46 -4.75 6.23
CA THR A 123 1.47 -3.70 6.48
C THR A 123 0.08 -4.18 6.10
N ILE A 124 -0.94 -3.67 6.80
CA ILE A 124 -2.35 -3.96 6.50
C ILE A 124 -2.98 -2.91 5.57
N ASN A 125 -2.22 -1.95 5.05
CA ASN A 125 -2.72 -0.98 4.09
C ASN A 125 -1.62 -0.55 3.11
N ASP A 126 -2.04 -0.18 1.90
CA ASP A 126 -1.13 0.19 0.82
C ASP A 126 -0.44 1.53 1.06
N GLY A 127 -1.09 2.47 1.75
CA GLY A 127 -0.50 3.78 2.04
C GLY A 127 0.80 3.66 2.85
N ASP A 128 0.78 2.85 3.91
CA ASP A 128 1.93 2.62 4.76
C ASP A 128 3.00 1.79 4.06
N ALA A 129 2.60 0.82 3.23
CA ALA A 129 3.57 0.07 2.41
C ALA A 129 4.35 1.00 1.49
N PHE A 130 3.68 1.91 0.78
CA PHE A 130 4.35 2.86 -0.11
C PHE A 130 5.25 3.85 0.67
N ARG A 131 4.81 4.33 1.84
CA ARG A 131 5.67 5.18 2.69
C ARG A 131 6.91 4.42 3.15
N LEU A 132 6.76 3.17 3.58
CA LEU A 132 7.90 2.33 3.98
C LEU A 132 8.84 2.02 2.82
N MET A 133 8.30 1.76 1.63
CA MET A 133 9.09 1.52 0.42
C MET A 133 9.97 2.72 0.07
N GLN A 134 9.49 3.95 0.29
CA GLN A 134 10.29 5.16 0.09
C GLN A 134 11.47 5.25 1.04
N GLU A 135 11.24 4.96 2.32
CA GLU A 135 12.27 5.02 3.36
C GLU A 135 13.18 3.78 3.34
N ASN A 136 12.87 2.79 2.50
CA ASN A 136 13.41 1.45 2.62
C ASN A 136 14.94 1.41 2.41
N GLU A 137 15.64 0.86 3.40
CA GLU A 137 17.05 0.54 3.30
C GLU A 137 17.27 -0.76 2.49
N LYS A 138 18.48 -0.94 1.95
CA LYS A 138 18.86 -2.19 1.28
C LYS A 138 18.68 -3.39 2.24
N GLY A 139 18.06 -4.47 1.75
CA GLY A 139 17.93 -5.73 2.49
C GLY A 139 16.66 -5.86 3.35
N THR A 140 15.66 -5.01 3.10
CA THR A 140 14.32 -5.13 3.70
C THR A 140 13.28 -5.28 2.60
N ALA A 141 12.38 -6.26 2.76
CA ALA A 141 11.20 -6.44 1.94
C ALA A 141 9.98 -5.83 2.64
N ILE A 142 9.09 -5.21 1.86
CA ILE A 142 7.82 -4.65 2.33
C ILE A 142 6.68 -5.46 1.72
N MET A 143 5.76 -5.94 2.55
CA MET A 143 4.58 -6.68 2.11
C MET A 143 3.30 -5.92 2.46
N ALA A 144 2.50 -5.61 1.46
CA ALA A 144 1.15 -5.08 1.65
C ALA A 144 0.13 -6.22 1.64
N ALA A 145 -0.44 -6.50 2.80
CA ALA A 145 -1.44 -7.52 3.05
C ALA A 145 -2.72 -6.88 3.61
N PRO A 146 -3.51 -6.17 2.77
CA PRO A 146 -4.69 -5.42 3.23
C PRO A 146 -5.79 -6.30 3.82
N PHE A 147 -5.78 -7.57 3.44
CA PHE A 147 -6.69 -8.59 3.96
C PHE A 147 -5.89 -9.67 4.70
N LEU A 148 -4.90 -9.26 5.49
CA LEU A 148 -3.93 -10.13 6.18
C LEU A 148 -4.54 -11.40 6.79
N PHE A 149 -5.72 -11.29 7.40
CA PHE A 149 -6.38 -12.40 8.11
C PHE A 149 -7.21 -13.33 7.22
N SER A 150 -7.51 -12.93 5.97
CA SER A 150 -8.23 -13.75 5.00
C SER A 150 -7.42 -14.08 3.76
N THR A 151 -6.19 -13.57 3.68
CA THR A 151 -5.26 -13.82 2.58
C THR A 151 -4.29 -14.93 2.96
N ARG A 152 -3.95 -15.78 1.99
CA ARG A 152 -2.86 -16.72 2.18
C ARG A 152 -1.55 -15.94 2.13
N LEU A 153 -0.84 -15.88 3.25
CA LEU A 153 0.51 -15.35 3.27
C LEU A 153 1.43 -16.21 2.39
N PRO A 154 2.38 -15.60 1.66
CA PRO A 154 3.38 -16.35 0.93
C PRO A 154 4.28 -17.10 1.91
N ASP A 155 5.16 -17.95 1.37
CA ASP A 155 6.16 -18.61 2.20
C ASP A 155 7.04 -17.57 2.91
N LEU A 156 7.00 -17.60 4.24
CA LEU A 156 7.73 -16.68 5.10
C LEU A 156 9.09 -17.24 5.53
N ASP A 157 9.42 -18.50 5.16
CA ASP A 157 10.67 -19.17 5.55
C ASP A 157 11.93 -18.47 4.99
N ALA A 158 11.77 -17.68 3.93
CA ALA A 158 12.83 -16.86 3.37
C ALA A 158 13.25 -15.68 4.28
N PHE A 159 12.50 -15.35 5.32
CA PHE A 159 12.72 -14.17 6.16
C PHE A 159 13.14 -14.52 7.59
N GLY A 160 14.28 -13.97 8.03
CA GLY A 160 14.81 -14.20 9.37
C GLY A 160 14.22 -13.28 10.45
N ARG A 161 13.66 -12.12 10.08
CA ARG A 161 12.98 -11.18 10.99
C ARG A 161 11.71 -10.63 10.35
N ILE A 162 10.61 -10.62 11.10
CA ILE A 162 9.31 -10.15 10.62
C ILE A 162 8.80 -9.04 11.55
N ARG A 163 8.48 -7.88 11.00
CA ARG A 163 7.79 -6.79 11.71
C ARG A 163 6.40 -6.62 11.13
N LEU A 164 5.40 -6.59 11.99
CA LEU A 164 4.00 -6.43 11.60
C LEU A 164 3.51 -5.05 12.01
N ILE A 165 3.01 -4.29 11.06
CA ILE A 165 2.38 -2.99 11.27
C ILE A 165 0.88 -3.19 11.12
N ALA A 166 0.24 -3.43 12.26
CA ALA A 166 -1.18 -3.70 12.35
C ALA A 166 -1.73 -3.24 13.71
N PRO A 167 -3.03 -2.93 13.82
CA PRO A 167 -3.69 -2.72 15.10
C PRO A 167 -3.50 -3.93 16.02
N PRO A 168 -3.33 -3.73 17.34
CA PRO A 168 -3.16 -4.82 18.31
C PRO A 168 -4.50 -5.49 18.65
N VAL A 169 -5.15 -6.07 17.63
CA VAL A 169 -6.38 -6.86 17.75
C VAL A 169 -6.05 -8.34 18.03
N PRO A 170 -7.00 -9.14 18.55
CA PRO A 170 -6.75 -10.55 18.87
C PRO A 170 -6.13 -11.35 17.72
N GLU A 171 -6.57 -11.11 16.49
CA GLU A 171 -6.07 -11.78 15.28
C GLU A 171 -4.60 -11.45 15.01
N THR A 172 -4.21 -10.17 15.18
CA THR A 172 -2.82 -9.71 15.10
C THR A 172 -1.95 -10.39 16.15
N MET A 173 -2.45 -10.49 17.39
CA MET A 173 -1.73 -11.13 18.49
C MET A 173 -1.58 -12.64 18.28
N GLN A 174 -2.62 -13.29 17.77
CA GLN A 174 -2.57 -14.72 17.45
C GLN A 174 -1.56 -15.01 16.33
N LEU A 175 -1.51 -14.16 15.30
CA LEU A 175 -0.51 -14.28 14.23
C LEU A 175 0.91 -14.13 14.79
N LEU A 176 1.15 -13.15 15.66
CA LEU A 176 2.45 -12.99 16.33
C LEU A 176 2.86 -14.23 17.14
N GLU A 177 1.94 -14.79 17.92
CA GLU A 177 2.21 -15.98 18.72
C GLU A 177 2.56 -17.19 17.83
N ASN A 178 1.87 -17.35 16.71
CA ASN A 178 2.15 -18.43 15.76
C ASN A 178 3.55 -18.28 15.16
N LEU A 179 3.91 -17.07 14.71
CA LEU A 179 5.25 -16.79 14.20
C LEU A 179 6.34 -17.06 15.26
N ARG A 180 6.10 -16.69 16.52
CA ARG A 180 7.04 -16.96 17.62
C ARG A 180 7.20 -18.45 17.93
N LYS A 181 6.11 -19.22 17.89
CA LYS A 181 6.13 -20.69 18.06
C LYS A 181 6.94 -21.38 16.96
N GLU A 182 6.95 -20.81 15.76
CA GLU A 182 7.79 -21.22 14.62
C GLU A 182 9.26 -20.79 14.77
N GLY A 183 9.65 -20.20 15.90
CA GLY A 183 11.02 -19.76 16.17
C GLY A 183 11.39 -18.42 15.51
N ARG A 184 10.40 -17.66 15.02
CA ARG A 184 10.64 -16.39 14.32
C ARG A 184 10.65 -15.22 15.28
N MET A 185 11.53 -14.25 15.01
CA MET A 185 11.53 -12.97 15.72
C MET A 185 10.43 -12.07 15.11
N ALA A 186 9.31 -11.96 15.84
CA ALA A 186 8.13 -11.22 15.43
C ALA A 186 7.72 -10.14 16.44
N GLU A 187 7.53 -8.92 15.93
CA GLU A 187 7.19 -7.72 16.68
C GLU A 187 6.01 -7.01 16.00
N VAL A 188 5.05 -6.54 16.80
CA VAL A 188 3.97 -5.65 16.33
C VAL A 188 4.30 -4.22 16.69
N PHE A 189 4.17 -3.35 15.70
CA PHE A 189 4.30 -1.92 15.85
C PHE A 189 3.00 -1.24 15.48
N HIS A 190 2.68 -0.19 16.23
CA HIS A 190 1.62 0.74 15.88
C HIS A 190 2.28 2.04 15.42
N ILE A 191 2.02 2.47 14.19
CA ILE A 191 2.43 3.80 13.73
C ILE A 191 1.34 4.78 14.20
N PRO A 192 1.62 5.73 15.13
CA PRO A 192 0.66 6.78 15.45
C PRO A 192 0.45 7.68 14.22
N GLU A 193 -0.76 8.24 14.08
CA GLU A 193 -1.30 8.88 12.86
C GLU A 193 -0.50 10.03 12.23
N LYS A 194 0.65 10.43 12.80
CA LYS A 194 1.62 11.32 12.14
C LYS A 194 3.04 10.95 12.54
N GLY A 195 3.88 10.76 11.51
CA GLY A 195 5.34 10.90 11.59
C GLY A 195 6.06 9.99 12.58
N LEU A 196 6.50 8.82 12.13
CA LEU A 196 7.88 8.31 12.32
C LEU A 196 8.01 6.92 11.67
N VAL A 197 8.20 6.91 10.34
CA VAL A 197 8.67 5.70 9.63
C VAL A 197 10.15 5.43 9.96
N ALA A 198 10.91 6.45 10.40
CA ALA A 198 12.34 6.32 10.71
C ALA A 198 12.64 5.47 11.96
N GLY A 199 11.74 5.38 12.95
CA GLY A 199 11.95 4.54 14.14
C GLY A 199 11.80 3.04 13.88
N LEU A 200 11.10 2.67 12.81
CA LEU A 200 10.78 1.30 12.41
C LEU A 200 11.86 0.63 11.56
N LEU A 201 12.83 1.40 11.04
CA LEU A 201 13.87 0.90 10.13
C LEU A 201 15.23 0.74 10.81
N CYS A 202 15.50 1.48 11.88
CA CYS A 202 16.70 1.28 12.70
C CYS A 202 16.66 -0.11 13.38
N SER A 203 17.73 -0.89 13.21
CA SER A 203 17.84 -2.24 13.76
C SER A 203 18.07 -2.33 15.26
N ASP A 204 18.17 -1.20 15.97
CA ASP A 204 18.77 -1.16 17.32
C ASP A 204 18.04 -0.23 18.30
N LEU A 205 16.84 0.23 17.96
CA LEU A 205 16.05 1.07 18.87
C LEU A 205 15.10 0.21 19.71
N SER A 206 15.21 0.35 21.03
CA SER A 206 14.30 -0.30 21.96
C SER A 206 12.90 0.34 21.85
N PRO A 207 11.83 -0.34 22.28
CA PRO A 207 10.49 0.25 22.36
C PRO A 207 10.44 1.58 23.14
N ALA A 208 11.38 1.79 24.08
CA ALA A 208 11.53 3.04 24.82
C ALA A 208 12.05 4.18 23.93
N ASP A 209 12.98 3.89 23.01
CA ASP A 209 13.56 4.88 22.10
C ASP A 209 12.52 5.35 21.08
N ILE A 210 11.68 4.43 20.59
CA ILE A 210 10.54 4.74 19.71
C ILE A 210 9.52 5.64 20.42
N THR A 211 9.23 5.36 21.70
CA THR A 211 8.32 6.17 22.53
C THR A 211 8.87 7.58 22.81
N ALA A 212 10.19 7.71 22.97
CA ALA A 212 10.85 9.00 23.16
C ALA A 212 10.86 9.87 21.90
N MET A 213 10.97 9.25 20.71
CA MET A 213 10.94 9.97 19.43
C MET A 213 9.54 10.48 19.06
N ALA A 214 8.47 9.79 19.46
CA ALA A 214 7.08 10.21 19.21
C ALA A 214 6.62 11.41 20.06
N ARG A 215 7.47 11.95 20.94
CA ARG A 215 7.18 13.12 21.80
C ARG A 215 7.70 14.44 21.24
N PHE A 216 8.29 14.42 20.04
CA PHE A 216 8.77 15.60 19.29
C PHE A 216 8.09 15.67 17.92
#